data_AF-K9JAZ4-F1
#
_entry.id   AF-K9JAZ4-F1
#
_cell.length_a   1.000
_cell.length_b   1.000
_cell.length_c   1.000
_cell.angle_alpha   90.00
_cell.angle_beta   90.00
_cell.angle_gamma   90.00
#
_symmetry.space_group_name_H-M   'P 1'
#
loop_
_entity.id
_entity.type
_entity.pdbx_description
1 polymer ?
#
loop_
_entity_poly.entity_id
_entity_poly.type
_entity_poly.pdbx_seq_one_letter_code
_entity_poly.pdbx_strand_id
1 'polypeptide(L)' 'SKRFFLVSTLRHRRTSKGVYRTILKRISRPGLRIYSNYQRIPKILGGIGIVILSTSQGIMTDREARLKKIGGEVLCYIW' A
#
# COMPACT_ATOMS: atom_id res chain seq x y z
N SER A 1 21.45 20.13 16.10
CA SER A 1 20.72 18.90 15.72
C SER A 1 19.89 19.19 14.47
N LYS A 2 20.16 18.52 13.33
CA LYS A 2 19.41 18.73 12.09
C LYS A 2 18.08 17.97 12.16
N ARG A 3 16.95 18.67 12.00
CA ARG A 3 15.62 18.05 11.87
C ARG A 3 15.36 17.82 10.38
N PHE A 4 14.92 16.61 10.03
CA PHE A 4 14.52 16.27 8.67
C PHE A 4 12.99 16.24 8.61
N PHE A 5 12.44 16.84 7.55
CA PHE A 5 11.02 16.87 7.28
C PHE A 5 10.77 16.19 5.93
N LEU A 6 9.76 15.32 5.87
CA LEU A 6 9.24 14.79 4.62
C LEU A 6 8.03 15.62 4.21
N VAL A 7 8.16 16.43 3.15
CA VAL A 7 7.06 17.21 2.58
C VAL A 7 6.53 16.47 1.36
N SER A 8 5.25 16.11 1.38
CA SER A 8 4.56 15.46 0.25
C SER A 8 3.34 16.26 -0.15
N THR A 9 3.24 16.60 -1.44
CA THR A 9 2.11 17.36 -2.00
C THR A 9 1.06 16.42 -2.56
N LEU A 10 -0.19 16.55 -2.09
CA LEU A 10 -1.29 15.75 -2.58
C LEU A 10 -1.77 16.25 -3.95
N ARG A 11 -1.99 15.33 -4.88
CA ARG A 11 -2.58 15.63 -6.18
C ARG A 11 -4.09 15.76 -6.05
N HIS A 12 -4.62 16.94 -6.36
CA HIS A 12 -6.07 17.16 -6.45
C HIS A 12 -6.47 17.27 -7.93
N ARG A 13 -7.29 16.33 -8.41
CA ARG A 13 -7.95 16.44 -9.71
C ARG A 13 -9.41 16.82 -9.49
N ARG A 14 -9.79 18.05 -9.82
CA ARG A 14 -11.20 18.45 -9.87
C ARG A 14 -11.83 17.81 -11.10
N THR A 15 -12.85 16.98 -10.89
CA THR A 15 -13.69 16.45 -11.96
C THR A 15 -15.12 16.90 -11.72
N SER A 16 -15.96 16.95 -12.77
CA SER A 16 -17.37 17.33 -12.65
C SER A 16 -18.17 16.43 -11.69
N LYS A 17 -17.66 15.23 -11.38
CA LYS A 17 -18.25 14.25 -10.44
C LYS A 17 -17.70 14.36 -8.99
N GLY A 18 -16.91 15.39 -8.68
CA GLY A 18 -16.34 15.62 -7.34
C GLY A 18 -14.84 15.35 -7.23
N VAL A 19 -14.33 15.39 -5.99
CA VAL A 19 -12.92 15.18 -5.65
C VAL A 19 -12.67 13.67 -5.50
N TYR A 20 -11.81 13.10 -6.36
CA TYR A 20 -11.34 11.72 -6.15
C TYR A 20 -10.52 11.68 -4.86
N ARG A 21 -11.06 11.05 -3.81
CA ARG A 21 -10.40 10.95 -2.51
C ARG A 21 -9.63 9.64 -2.44
N THR A 22 -8.30 9.73 -2.51
CA THR A 22 -7.42 8.60 -2.19
C THR A 22 -7.58 8.25 -0.71
N ILE A 23 -7.95 7.00 -0.43
CA ILE A 23 -8.11 6.46 0.91
C ILE A 23 -6.90 5.58 1.20
N LEU A 24 -6.27 5.81 2.36
CA LEU A 24 -5.19 5.00 2.88
C LEU A 24 -5.67 4.28 4.15
N LYS A 25 -5.55 2.95 4.17
CA LYS A 25 -5.88 2.13 5.34
C LYS A 25 -4.67 1.33 5.79
N ARG A 26 -4.19 1.59 7.00
CA ARG A 26 -3.14 0.78 7.64
C ARG A 26 -3.69 -0.57 8.09
N ILE A 27 -3.00 -1.64 7.70
CA ILE A 27 -3.40 -3.03 7.94
C ILE A 27 -2.58 -3.62 9.08
N SER A 28 -1.27 -3.80 8.90
CA SER A 28 -0.40 -4.24 9.98
C SER A 28 -0.16 -3.13 11.01
N ARG A 29 -0.35 -3.45 12.29
CA ARG A 29 -0.23 -2.53 13.43
C ARG A 29 0.65 -3.15 14.52
N PRO A 30 1.31 -2.35 15.36
CA PRO A 30 1.91 -2.86 16.59
C PRO A 30 0.85 -3.61 17.40
N GLY A 31 1.13 -4.85 17.80
CA GLY A 31 0.18 -5.74 18.48
C GLY A 31 -0.59 -6.69 17.55
N LEU A 32 -0.70 -6.40 16.25
CA LEU A 32 -1.28 -7.33 15.27
C LEU A 32 -0.58 -7.19 13.92
N ARG A 33 0.41 -8.06 13.70
CA ARG A 33 1.17 -8.11 12.45
C ARG A 33 0.47 -9.01 11.44
N ILE A 34 0.22 -8.48 10.25
CA ILE A 34 -0.47 -9.20 9.18
C ILE A 34 0.54 -9.58 8.11
N TYR A 35 0.69 -10.88 7.87
CA TYR A 35 1.57 -11.41 6.82
C TYR A 35 0.77 -12.17 5.78
N SER A 36 1.23 -12.15 4.53
CA SER A 36 0.61 -12.92 3.45
C SER A 36 1.67 -13.53 2.54
N ASN A 37 1.41 -14.76 2.11
CA ASN A 37 2.14 -15.42 1.03
C ASN A 37 1.72 -14.78 -0.32
N TYR A 38 2.60 -14.74 -1.32
CA TYR A 38 2.33 -14.19 -2.65
C TYR A 38 1.01 -14.66 -3.28
N GLN A 39 0.62 -15.93 -3.06
CA GLN A 39 -0.62 -16.50 -3.59
C GLN A 39 -1.88 -15.92 -2.91
N ARG A 40 -1.76 -15.51 -1.65
CA ARG A 40 -2.87 -15.04 -0.80
C ARG A 40 -2.87 -13.52 -0.64
N ILE A 41 -2.05 -12.79 -1.39
CA ILE A 41 -2.08 -11.32 -1.36
C ILE A 41 -3.46 -10.87 -1.87
N PRO A 42 -4.23 -10.09 -1.09
CA PRO A 42 -5.57 -9.66 -1.50
C PRO A 42 -5.51 -8.68 -2.67
N LYS A 43 -6.56 -8.69 -3.51
CA LYS A 43 -6.77 -7.68 -4.55
C LYS A 43 -7.80 -6.68 -4.06
N ILE A 44 -7.42 -5.40 -4.00
CA ILE A 44 -8.32 -4.33 -3.54
C ILE A 44 -9.12 -3.82 -4.73
N LEU A 45 -10.45 -3.73 -4.58
CA LEU A 45 -11.38 -3.29 -5.64
C LEU A 45 -11.13 -3.98 -6.99
N GLY A 46 -11.00 -5.32 -6.99
CA GLY A 46 -10.74 -6.07 -8.22
C GLY A 46 -9.35 -5.85 -8.85
N GLY A 47 -8.43 -5.18 -8.15
CA GLY A 47 -7.08 -4.85 -8.65
C GLY A 47 -6.89 -3.37 -9.04
N ILE A 48 -7.90 -2.54 -8.82
CA ILE A 48 -7.82 -1.07 -9.00
C ILE A 48 -6.98 -0.46 -7.87
N GLY A 49 -7.16 -0.93 -6.62
CA GLY A 49 -6.37 -0.48 -5.48
C GLY A 49 -4.99 -1.16 -5.42
N ILE A 50 -4.13 -0.61 -4.58
CA ILE A 50 -2.75 -1.07 -4.38
C ILE A 50 -2.60 -1.58 -2.95
N VAL A 51 -1.91 -2.70 -2.78
CA VAL A 51 -1.42 -3.14 -1.47
C VAL A 51 0.08 -2.91 -1.41
N ILE A 52 0.55 -2.28 -0.35
CA ILE A 52 1.97 -2.09 -0.07
C ILE A 52 2.40 -3.19 0.91
N LEU A 53 3.45 -3.93 0.54
CA LEU A 53 4.02 -4.99 1.38
C LEU A 53 5.48 -4.70 1.73
N SER A 54 5.87 -5.03 2.96
CA SER A 54 7.28 -5.18 3.33
C SER A 54 7.70 -6.62 3.09
N THR A 55 8.71 -6.84 2.26
CA THR A 55 9.22 -8.18 1.92
C THR A 55 10.70 -8.28 2.25
N SER A 56 11.28 -9.48 2.13
CA SER A 56 12.73 -9.69 2.27
C SER A 56 13.59 -8.94 1.23
N GLN A 57 12.99 -8.48 0.12
CA GLN A 57 13.66 -7.69 -0.92
C GLN A 57 13.28 -6.21 -0.87
N GLY A 58 12.75 -5.74 0.26
CA GLY A 58 12.30 -4.36 0.45
C GLY A 58 10.79 -4.18 0.28
N ILE A 59 10.36 -2.92 0.24
CA ILE A 59 8.96 -2.53 0.14
C ILE A 59 8.54 -2.56 -1.34
N MET A 60 7.41 -3.21 -1.64
CA MET A 60 6.90 -3.31 -3.01
C MET A 60 5.37 -3.39 -3.05
N THR A 61 4.82 -3.27 -4.25
CA THR A 61 3.39 -3.43 -4.52
C THR A 61 2.98 -4.90 -4.57
N ASP A 62 1.69 -5.18 -4.44
CA ASP A 62 1.15 -6.52 -4.61
C ASP A 62 1.34 -7.11 -6.01
N ARG A 63 1.43 -6.27 -7.03
CA ARG A 63 1.71 -6.72 -8.40
C ARG A 63 3.14 -7.25 -8.49
N GLU A 64 4.11 -6.47 -8.00
CA GLU A 64 5.53 -6.86 -7.98
C GLU A 64 5.76 -8.10 -7.10
N ALA A 65 5.14 -8.14 -5.92
CA ALA A 65 5.25 -9.28 -5.01
C ALA A 65 4.72 -10.59 -5.64
N ARG A 66 3.60 -10.53 -6.37
CA ARG A 66 3.07 -11.69 -7.11
C ARG A 66 3.97 -12.10 -8.27
N LEU A 67 4.51 -11.14 -9.03
CA LEU A 67 5.43 -11.43 -10.13
C LEU A 67 6.71 -12.13 -9.63
N LYS A 68 7.27 -11.65 -8.53
CA LYS A 68 8.47 -12.21 -7.90
C LYS A 68 8.18 -13.47 -7.06
N LYS A 69 6.90 -13.82 -6.85
CA LYS A 69 6.45 -14.93 -5.99
C LYS A 69 6.95 -14.81 -4.55
N ILE A 70 6.97 -13.60 -4.00
CA ILE A 70 7.44 -13.31 -2.64
C ILE A 70 6.29 -12.79 -1.77
N GLY A 71 6.18 -13.33 -0.56
CA GLY A 71 5.25 -12.85 0.46
C GLY A 71 5.86 -11.78 1.38
N GLY A 72 5.10 -11.30 2.35
CA GLY A 72 5.59 -10.29 3.28
C GLY A 72 4.55 -9.78 4.26
N GLU A 73 4.93 -8.75 5.00
CA GLU A 73 4.03 -8.01 5.89
C GLU A 73 3.15 -7.07 5.07
N VAL A 74 1.83 -7.12 5.28
CA VAL A 74 0.85 -6.26 4.62
C VAL A 74 0.75 -4.93 5.38
N LEU A 75 1.39 -3.88 4.86
CA LEU A 75 1.50 -2.60 5.57
C LEU A 75 0.21 -1.77 5.47
N CYS A 76 -0.23 -1.50 4.24
CA CYS A 76 -1.40 -0.68 4.00
C CYS A 76 -2.05 -0.97 2.64
N TYR A 77 -3.31 -0.56 2.55
CA TYR A 77 -4.09 -0.53 1.32
C TYR A 77 -4.31 0.92 0.90
N ILE A 78 -4.28 1.16 -0.41
CA ILE A 78 -4.52 2.47 -1.03
C ILE A 78 -5.55 2.27 -2.15
N TRP A 79 -6.60 3.09 -2.19
CA TRP A 79 -7.58 3.11 -3.30
C TRP A 79 -8.20 4.49 -3.52
#